data_AF-A0A2E7PK87-F1
#
_entry.id   AF-A0A2E7PK87-F1
#
_cell.length_a   1.000
_cell.length_b   1.000
_cell.length_c   1.000
_cell.angle_alpha   90.00
_cell.angle_beta   90.00
_cell.angle_gamma   90.00
#
_symmetry.space_group_name_H-M   'P 1'
#
loop_
_entity.id
_entity.type
_entity.pdbx_description
1 polymer ?
#
loop_
_entity_poly.entity_id
_entity_poly.type
_entity_poly.pdbx_seq_one_letter_code
_entity_poly.pdbx_strand_id
1 'polypeptide(L)'
;MSESEVEFASLAANTTRVGDHLLALGATADIPDASVQQLLTTAARLYARKTDEEGRSFTPLADGQVLTATDVAVTVMALMQAADLNLFDLAMWAGRAQPVREGRNGNE
;
A
#
# COMPACT_ATOMS: atom_id res chain seq x y z
N MET A 1 11.94 -19.70 2.07
CA MET A 1 11.04 -18.95 1.18
C MET A 1 10.64 -19.86 0.04
N SER A 2 9.38 -19.87 -0.36
CA SER A 2 8.95 -20.62 -1.55
C SER A 2 9.51 -19.96 -2.81
N GLU A 3 9.58 -20.70 -3.92
CA GLU A 3 9.98 -20.16 -5.22
C GLU A 3 9.12 -18.94 -5.63
N SER A 4 7.81 -19.03 -5.40
CA SER A 4 6.86 -17.94 -5.62
C SER A 4 7.10 -16.71 -4.75
N GLU A 5 7.57 -16.87 -3.52
CA GLU A 5 7.89 -15.77 -2.62
C GLU A 5 9.15 -15.03 -3.10
N VAL A 6 10.15 -15.77 -3.56
CA VAL A 6 11.38 -15.21 -4.15
C VAL A 6 11.09 -14.47 -5.45
N GLU A 7 10.25 -15.05 -6.31
CA GLU A 7 9.83 -14.44 -7.57
C GLU A 7 9.09 -13.11 -7.32
N PHE A 8 8.10 -13.11 -6.43
CA PHE A 8 7.33 -11.90 -6.11
C PHE A 8 8.20 -10.81 -5.50
N ALA A 9 9.11 -11.16 -4.57
CA ALA A 9 10.05 -10.22 -3.98
C ALA A 9 10.98 -9.60 -5.03
N SER A 10 11.45 -10.40 -5.99
CA SER A 10 12.30 -9.93 -7.09
C SER A 10 11.55 -8.98 -8.04
N LEU A 11 10.27 -9.29 -8.33
CA LEU A 11 9.42 -8.43 -9.15
C LEU A 11 9.15 -7.09 -8.48
N ALA A 12 8.85 -7.10 -7.17
CA ALA A 12 8.66 -5.89 -6.37
C ALA A 12 9.92 -5.01 -6.37
N ALA A 13 11.09 -5.60 -6.07
CA ALA A 13 12.36 -4.88 -6.07
C ALA A 13 12.70 -4.27 -7.43
N ASN A 14 12.48 -5.01 -8.52
CA ASN A 14 12.70 -4.50 -9.88
C ASN A 14 11.74 -3.36 -10.24
N THR A 15 10.47 -3.50 -9.86
CA THR A 15 9.46 -2.46 -10.11
C THR A 15 9.82 -1.17 -9.40
N THR A 16 10.17 -1.22 -8.11
CA THR A 16 10.62 -0.04 -7.35
C THR A 16 11.85 0.58 -7.99
N ARG A 17 12.89 -0.22 -8.28
CA ARG A 17 14.13 0.27 -8.87
C ARG A 17 13.91 0.99 -10.21
N VAL A 18 13.08 0.41 -11.10
CA VAL A 18 12.79 1.00 -12.41
C VAL A 18 11.89 2.22 -12.27
N GLY A 19 10.87 2.16 -11.40
CA GLY A 19 9.97 3.28 -11.11
C GLY A 19 10.71 4.50 -10.58
N ASP A 20 11.56 4.32 -9.57
CA ASP A 20 12.37 5.39 -8.98
C ASP A 20 13.30 6.03 -10.00
N HIS A 21 13.90 5.22 -10.87
CA HIS A 21 14.75 5.71 -11.94
C HIS A 21 13.98 6.60 -12.94
N LEU A 22 12.80 6.15 -13.38
CA LEU A 22 11.97 6.91 -14.31
C LEU A 22 11.38 8.17 -13.67
N LEU A 23 11.02 8.12 -12.38
CA LEU A 23 10.61 9.29 -11.59
C LEU A 23 11.73 10.33 -11.51
N ALA A 24 12.95 9.90 -11.18
CA ALA A 24 14.11 10.79 -11.08
C ALA A 24 14.46 11.45 -12.43
N LEU A 25 14.20 10.76 -13.54
CA LEU A 25 14.40 11.27 -14.90
C LEU A 25 13.23 12.13 -15.42
N GLY A 26 12.08 12.16 -14.74
CA GLY A 26 10.85 12.76 -15.26
C GLY A 26 10.27 12.03 -16.49
N ALA A 27 10.64 10.77 -16.68
CA ALA A 27 10.28 9.94 -17.84
C ALA A 27 9.05 9.04 -17.56
N THR A 28 8.13 9.49 -16.71
CA THR A 28 6.96 8.70 -16.31
C THR A 28 5.96 8.48 -17.45
N ALA A 29 6.00 9.32 -18.50
CA ALA A 29 5.20 9.16 -19.71
C ALA A 29 5.48 7.85 -20.47
N ASP A 30 6.66 7.24 -20.25
CA ASP A 30 7.04 5.98 -20.87
C ASP A 30 6.42 4.75 -20.15
N ILE A 31 5.80 4.96 -18.99
CA ILE A 31 5.15 3.90 -18.21
C ILE A 31 3.69 3.78 -18.68
N PRO A 32 3.26 2.61 -19.18
CA PRO A 32 1.85 2.43 -19.55
C PRO A 32 0.92 2.53 -18.33
N ASP A 33 -0.19 3.26 -18.46
CA ASP A 33 -1.21 3.40 -17.41
C ASP A 33 -1.69 2.04 -16.90
N ALA A 34 -1.86 1.06 -17.78
CA ALA A 34 -2.29 -0.30 -17.43
C ALA A 34 -1.31 -0.98 -16.45
N SER A 35 -0.02 -0.72 -16.56
CA SER A 35 0.99 -1.26 -15.64
C SER A 35 0.84 -0.63 -14.26
N VAL A 36 0.63 0.68 -14.18
CA VAL A 36 0.36 1.39 -12.91
C VAL A 36 -0.91 0.86 -12.25
N GLN A 37 -1.99 0.69 -13.03
CA GLN A 37 -3.26 0.14 -12.55
C GLN A 37 -3.10 -1.27 -11.97
N GLN A 38 -2.39 -2.17 -12.66
CA GLN A 38 -2.15 -3.54 -12.21
C GLN A 38 -1.35 -3.59 -10.91
N LEU A 39 -0.28 -2.79 -10.82
CA LEU A 39 0.57 -2.70 -9.64
C LEU A 39 -0.22 -2.17 -8.43
N LEU A 40 -0.91 -1.03 -8.59
CA LEU A 40 -1.68 -0.42 -7.51
C LEU A 40 -2.79 -1.37 -7.02
N THR A 41 -3.54 -1.98 -7.94
CA THR A 41 -4.61 -2.94 -7.61
C THR A 41 -4.07 -4.12 -6.83
N THR A 42 -2.95 -4.70 -7.28
CA THR A 42 -2.37 -5.90 -6.67
C THR A 42 -1.79 -5.57 -5.29
N ALA A 43 -1.02 -4.48 -5.19
CA ALA A 43 -0.42 -4.04 -3.94
C ALA A 43 -1.48 -3.66 -2.88
N ALA A 44 -2.51 -2.91 -3.26
CA ALA A 44 -3.59 -2.52 -2.35
C ALA A 44 -4.35 -3.75 -1.80
N ARG A 45 -4.69 -4.71 -2.67
CA ARG A 45 -5.37 -5.96 -2.24
C ARG A 45 -4.49 -6.80 -1.32
N LEU A 46 -3.20 -6.94 -1.63
CA LEU A 46 -2.26 -7.68 -0.80
C LEU A 46 -2.06 -7.00 0.56
N TYR A 47 -1.92 -5.68 0.58
CA TYR A 47 -1.78 -4.92 1.82
C TYR A 47 -3.02 -5.08 2.70
N ALA A 48 -4.22 -4.81 2.16
CA ALA A 48 -5.48 -4.95 2.88
C ALA A 48 -5.66 -6.36 3.45
N ARG A 49 -5.40 -7.41 2.65
CA ARG A 49 -5.46 -8.79 3.13
C ARG A 49 -4.48 -9.07 4.26
N LYS A 50 -3.24 -8.59 4.15
CA LYS A 50 -2.22 -8.81 5.18
C LYS A 50 -2.51 -8.07 6.48
N THR A 51 -3.04 -6.86 6.42
CA THR A 51 -3.26 -6.05 7.62
C THR A 51 -4.62 -6.28 8.26
N ASP A 52 -5.67 -6.42 7.46
CA ASP A 52 -7.05 -6.56 7.93
C ASP A 52 -7.41 -8.05 8.16
N GLU A 53 -7.24 -8.91 7.16
CA GLU A 53 -7.62 -10.34 7.27
C GLU A 53 -6.59 -11.16 8.08
N GLU A 54 -5.29 -10.97 7.83
CA GLU A 54 -4.21 -11.72 8.51
C GLU A 54 -3.76 -11.05 9.83
N GLY A 55 -4.26 -9.85 10.16
CA GLY A 55 -3.95 -9.14 11.40
C GLY A 55 -2.48 -8.71 11.56
N ARG A 56 -1.73 -8.56 10.46
CA ARG A 56 -0.32 -8.15 10.49
C ARG A 56 -0.18 -6.64 10.66
N SER A 57 0.87 -6.21 11.34
CA SER A 57 1.21 -4.79 11.50
C SER A 57 2.53 -4.48 10.80
N PHE A 58 2.46 -3.68 9.74
CA PHE A 58 3.62 -3.12 9.03
C PHE A 58 3.17 -1.86 8.26
N THR A 59 4.12 -0.98 7.96
CA THR A 59 3.86 0.23 7.17
C THR A 59 3.54 -0.13 5.69
N PRO A 60 2.64 0.60 5.01
CA PRO A 60 2.43 0.43 3.57
C PRO A 60 3.61 0.95 2.72
N LEU A 61 4.56 1.67 3.33
CA LEU A 61 5.70 2.27 2.65
C LEU A 61 6.98 1.44 2.85
N ALA A 62 7.70 1.18 1.77
CA ALA A 62 9.01 0.55 1.83
C ALA A 62 10.07 1.51 2.41
N ASP A 63 11.15 0.96 2.96
CA ASP A 63 12.22 1.76 3.55
C ASP A 63 12.83 2.75 2.54
N GLY A 64 12.98 4.00 2.97
CA GLY A 64 13.53 5.08 2.13
C GLY A 64 12.56 5.65 1.09
N GLN A 65 11.36 5.07 0.94
CA GLN A 65 10.32 5.59 0.06
C GLN A 65 9.43 6.57 0.82
N VAL A 66 9.17 7.73 0.21
CA VAL A 66 8.32 8.77 0.80
C VAL A 66 7.26 9.15 -0.21
N LEU A 67 5.99 8.95 0.15
CA LEU A 67 4.88 9.59 -0.54
C LEU A 67 4.72 11.02 0.00
N THR A 68 4.61 11.99 -0.88
CA THR A 68 4.20 13.34 -0.48
C THR A 68 2.73 13.34 -0.04
N ALA A 69 2.31 14.36 0.70
CA ALA A 69 0.90 14.52 1.06
C ALA A 69 -0.02 14.55 -0.17
N THR A 70 0.46 15.11 -1.29
CA THR A 70 -0.27 15.14 -2.56
C THR A 70 -0.41 13.74 -3.15
N ASP A 71 0.65 12.92 -3.16
CA ASP A 71 0.60 11.55 -3.69
C ASP A 71 -0.44 10.72 -2.95
N VAL A 72 -0.45 10.85 -1.61
CA VAL A 72 -1.44 10.17 -0.76
C VAL A 72 -2.85 10.67 -1.08
N ALA A 73 -3.07 11.98 -1.10
CA ALA A 73 -4.41 12.54 -1.32
C ALA A 73 -4.97 12.15 -2.70
N VAL A 74 -4.18 12.29 -3.77
CA VAL A 74 -4.60 11.93 -5.13
C VAL A 74 -4.92 10.44 -5.22
N THR A 75 -4.04 9.59 -4.68
CA THR A 75 -4.21 8.13 -4.75
C THR A 75 -5.43 7.66 -3.96
N VAL A 76 -5.60 8.14 -2.73
CA VAL A 76 -6.74 7.75 -1.87
C VAL A 76 -8.06 8.22 -2.49
N MET A 77 -8.14 9.47 -2.96
CA MET A 77 -9.36 9.97 -3.59
C MET A 77 -9.72 9.20 -4.87
N ALA A 78 -8.73 8.82 -5.67
CA ALA A 78 -8.95 8.00 -6.86
C ALA A 78 -9.45 6.58 -6.50
N LEU A 79 -8.89 5.95 -5.47
CA LEU A 79 -9.34 4.64 -4.99
C LEU A 79 -10.76 4.70 -4.41
N MET A 80 -11.10 5.75 -3.66
CA MET A 80 -12.45 5.98 -3.16
C MET A 80 -13.44 6.11 -4.31
N GLN A 81 -13.12 6.93 -5.32
CA GLN A 81 -13.97 7.12 -6.50
C GLN A 81 -14.16 5.82 -7.29
N ALA A 82 -13.10 5.02 -7.43
CA ALA A 82 -13.16 3.73 -8.12
C ALA A 82 -13.99 2.67 -7.38
N ALA A 83 -14.03 2.75 -6.04
CA ALA A 83 -14.78 1.84 -5.18
C ALA A 83 -16.18 2.37 -4.79
N ASP A 84 -16.59 3.53 -5.33
CA ASP A 84 -17.84 4.22 -4.98
C ASP A 84 -17.98 4.48 -3.47
N LEU A 85 -16.89 4.91 -2.83
CA LEU A 85 -16.82 5.22 -1.40
C LEU A 85 -16.87 6.73 -1.15
N ASN A 86 -17.60 7.13 -0.12
CA ASN A 86 -17.54 8.48 0.42
C ASN A 86 -16.69 8.53 1.72
N LEU A 87 -16.40 9.75 2.21
CA LEU A 87 -15.60 9.93 3.43
C LEU A 87 -16.28 9.38 4.69
N PHE A 88 -17.60 9.33 4.73
CA PHE A 88 -18.35 8.76 5.85
C PHE A 88 -18.17 7.24 5.92
N ASP A 89 -18.16 6.55 4.79
CA ASP A 89 -17.88 5.10 4.72
C ASP A 89 -16.49 4.77 5.28
N LEU A 90 -15.49 5.58 4.92
CA LEU A 90 -14.13 5.45 5.46
C LEU A 90 -14.07 5.70 6.96
N ALA A 91 -14.78 6.73 7.46
CA ALA A 91 -14.82 7.01 8.88
C ALA A 91 -15.42 5.84 9.70
N MET A 92 -16.45 5.17 9.17
CA MET A 92 -16.99 3.94 9.76
C MET A 92 -15.97 2.79 9.77
N TRP A 93 -15.10 2.70 8.76
CA TRP A 93 -14.04 1.69 8.73
C TRP A 93 -12.89 2.00 9.70
N ALA A 94 -12.49 3.27 9.82
CA ALA A 94 -11.45 3.69 10.77
C ALA A 94 -11.83 3.35 12.22
N GLY A 95 -13.11 3.44 12.57
CA GLY A 95 -13.63 3.01 13.87
C GLY A 95 -13.61 1.51 14.13
N ARG A 96 -13.42 0.66 13.09
CA ARG A 96 -13.28 -0.80 13.24
C ARG A 96 -11.88 -1.25 13.64
N ALA A 97 -10.86 -0.42 13.43
CA ALA A 97 -9.47 -0.79 13.75
C ALA A 97 -9.37 -1.16 15.23
N GLN A 98 -9.04 -2.43 15.50
CA GLN A 98 -9.05 -3.02 16.83
C GLN A 98 -8.19 -2.19 17.80
N PRO A 99 -8.63 -1.94 19.04
CA PRO A 99 -7.77 -1.32 20.04
C PRO A 99 -6.48 -2.13 20.14
N VAL A 100 -5.34 -1.44 20.09
CA VAL A 100 -4.04 -2.01 20.43
C VAL A 100 -4.24 -2.74 21.75
N ARG A 101 -4.03 -4.06 21.78
CA ARG A 101 -3.90 -4.79 23.05
C ARG A 101 -2.59 -4.30 23.67
N GLU A 102 -2.65 -3.19 24.38
CA GLU A 102 -1.61 -2.83 25.32
C GLU A 102 -1.42 -4.03 26.23
N GLY A 103 -0.18 -4.52 26.28
CA GLY A 103 0.22 -5.59 27.17
C GLY A 103 -0.10 -5.18 28.59
N ARG A 104 -1.24 -5.64 29.10
CA ARG A 104 -1.44 -5.84 30.52
C ARG A 104 -0.36 -6.84 30.95
N ASN A 105 0.72 -6.31 31.51
CA ASN A 105 1.52 -6.94 32.56
C ASN A 105 2.16 -5.82 33.38
N GLY A 106 1.32 -5.14 34.14
CA GLY A 106 1.72 -4.59 35.43
C GLY A 106 1.42 -5.63 36.52
N ASN A 107 2.39 -5.75 37.43
CA ASN A 107 2.36 -6.36 38.77
C ASN A 107 2.52 -7.89 38.81
N GLU A 108 3.43 -8.48 39.58
CA GLU A 108 4.09 -8.07 40.84
C GLU A 108 5.57 -8.50 40.88
#